data_AF-A0A349YSJ5-F1
#
_entry.id   AF-A0A349YSJ5-F1
#
_cell.length_a   1.000
_cell.length_b   1.000
_cell.length_c   1.000
_cell.angle_alpha   90.00
_cell.angle_beta   90.00
_cell.angle_gamma   90.00
#
_symmetry.space_group_name_H-M   'P 1'
#
loop_
_entity.id
_entity.type
_entity.pdbx_description
1 polymer ?
#
loop_
_entity_poly.entity_id
_entity_poly.type
_entity_poly.pdbx_seq_one_letter_code
_entity_poly.pdbx_strand_id
1 'polypeptide(L)'
;MGKHSNERGRVRMDDIKDSAKEFGKLNFKKYKKKNGDDFDKKKDLLASYQTALCSELPNALYFLVNYAHIPENQKLKDKCYETLFDKHTIKAISDELDEFGDIDNIELFPIVGYEMIRQSTLAYEARKKEDPEAEPNDLTNLIDLIKRINKKKLKKMKKEEIDDAVAFDTTCILPYAELLNEKSSMYRLKMLFTVLYEHAKTKKIDFAKLMKILIGKDQYQKAIAYSILERKDKYVNFNDSQKELFNQVTVWTFNTLEEMDIDMIYAIISRFVDVRKRDKEQGKDSARRYFIGTLPETDYPNIHKVMNKLKEQKPGCEEFF
;
A
#
# COMPACT_ATOMS: atom_id res chain seq x y z
N MET A 1 -13.19 -14.73 28.89
CA MET A 1 -12.04 -13.83 29.08
C MET A 1 -12.25 -12.61 28.20
N GLY A 2 -11.76 -11.44 28.64
CA GLY A 2 -12.29 -10.11 28.30
C GLY A 2 -12.26 -9.72 26.83
N LYS A 3 -13.26 -8.92 26.43
CA LYS A 3 -13.27 -8.16 25.16
C LYS A 3 -12.05 -7.23 25.16
N HIS A 4 -11.17 -7.39 24.18
CA HIS A 4 -10.08 -6.45 23.93
C HIS A 4 -10.69 -5.07 23.63
N SER A 5 -10.54 -4.15 24.58
CA SER A 5 -10.96 -2.76 24.45
C SER A 5 -10.03 -2.06 23.47
N ASN A 6 -10.63 -1.48 22.44
CA ASN A 6 -9.98 -0.76 21.35
C ASN A 6 -9.50 0.61 21.83
N GLU A 7 -8.42 0.64 22.59
CA GLU A 7 -7.62 1.84 22.80
C GLU A 7 -6.37 1.71 21.93
N ARG A 8 -6.28 2.54 20.88
CA ARG A 8 -5.04 2.76 20.12
C ARG A 8 -4.02 3.50 21.00
N GLY A 9 -3.66 2.91 22.14
CA GLY A 9 -2.49 3.28 22.90
C GLY A 9 -1.28 3.16 21.98
N ARG A 10 -0.35 4.11 22.06
CA ARG A 10 0.91 4.01 21.33
C ARG A 10 1.66 2.79 21.86
N VAL A 11 1.47 1.63 21.21
CA VAL A 11 2.28 0.44 21.42
C VAL A 11 3.72 0.86 21.23
N ARG A 12 4.60 0.54 22.19
CA ARG A 12 5.98 1.01 22.12
C ARG A 12 6.66 0.29 20.97
N MET A 13 7.59 0.98 20.32
CA MET A 13 8.36 0.42 19.21
C MET A 13 9.08 -0.88 19.60
N ASP A 14 9.50 -0.98 20.87
CA ASP A 14 10.16 -2.16 21.42
C ASP A 14 9.19 -3.36 21.46
N ASP A 15 7.96 -3.16 21.91
CA ASP A 15 6.92 -4.20 21.93
C ASP A 15 6.61 -4.71 20.51
N ILE A 16 6.53 -3.79 19.53
CA ILE A 16 6.32 -4.15 18.11
C ILE A 16 7.47 -5.02 17.59
N LYS A 17 8.72 -4.63 17.88
CA LYS A 17 9.90 -5.39 17.44
C LYS A 17 10.01 -6.73 18.15
N ASP A 18 9.65 -6.81 19.43
CA ASP A 18 9.72 -8.03 20.20
C ASP A 18 8.67 -9.04 19.75
N SER A 19 7.42 -8.61 19.52
CA SER A 19 6.42 -9.46 18.87
C SER A 19 6.86 -9.93 17.48
N ALA A 20 7.43 -9.05 16.65
CA ALA A 20 7.96 -9.46 15.35
C ALA A 20 9.10 -10.50 15.48
N LYS A 21 9.96 -10.36 16.49
CA LYS A 21 11.03 -11.36 16.78
C LYS A 21 10.44 -12.69 17.23
N GLU A 22 9.43 -12.69 18.09
CA GLU A 22 8.76 -13.92 18.52
C GLU A 22 8.04 -14.58 17.36
N PHE A 23 7.28 -13.81 16.58
CA PHE A 23 6.64 -14.28 15.35
C PHE A 23 7.65 -14.94 14.41
N GLY A 24 8.76 -14.26 14.08
CA GLY A 24 9.81 -14.81 13.21
C GLY A 24 10.61 -15.99 13.79
N LYS A 25 10.38 -16.38 15.05
CA LYS A 25 10.92 -17.63 15.63
C LYS A 25 9.92 -18.79 15.55
N LEU A 26 8.64 -18.50 15.36
CA LEU A 26 7.59 -19.51 15.31
C LEU A 26 7.77 -20.38 14.07
N ASN A 27 7.83 -21.68 14.34
CA ASN A 27 7.90 -22.75 13.35
C ASN A 27 7.31 -24.00 14.01
N PHE A 28 6.36 -24.65 13.35
CA PHE A 28 5.65 -25.77 13.96
C PHE A 28 6.57 -26.91 14.41
N LYS A 29 7.64 -27.21 13.65
CA LYS A 29 8.63 -28.23 14.02
C LYS A 29 9.36 -27.87 15.31
N LYS A 30 9.78 -26.61 15.47
CA LYS A 30 10.45 -26.12 16.69
C LYS A 30 9.48 -26.05 17.87
N TYR A 31 8.26 -25.57 17.62
CA TYR A 31 7.20 -25.47 18.62
C TYR A 31 6.83 -26.85 19.17
N LYS A 32 6.61 -27.83 18.27
CA LYS A 32 6.37 -29.23 18.63
C LYS A 32 7.52 -29.82 19.46
N LYS A 33 8.78 -29.51 19.13
CA LYS A 33 9.92 -30.00 19.91
C LYS A 33 9.94 -29.43 21.33
N LYS A 34 9.51 -28.18 21.52
CA LYS A 34 9.55 -27.49 22.81
C LYS A 34 8.37 -27.85 23.71
N ASN A 35 7.17 -27.88 23.14
CA ASN A 35 5.92 -27.99 23.91
C ASN A 35 5.18 -29.32 23.65
N GLY A 36 5.78 -30.25 22.90
CA GLY A 36 5.08 -31.47 22.48
C GLY A 36 4.63 -32.36 23.64
N ASP A 37 5.37 -32.34 24.74
CA ASP A 37 5.09 -33.12 25.94
C ASP A 37 3.95 -32.52 26.78
N ASP A 38 3.55 -31.26 26.51
CA ASP A 38 2.45 -30.57 27.19
C ASP A 38 1.07 -30.91 26.61
N PHE A 39 1.00 -31.69 25.52
CA PHE A 39 -0.25 -31.99 24.82
C PHE A 39 -0.40 -33.48 24.48
N ASP A 40 -1.49 -34.08 24.95
CA ASP A 40 -1.82 -35.48 24.66
C ASP A 40 -2.17 -35.74 23.19
N LYS A 41 -2.72 -34.72 22.49
CA LYS A 41 -3.19 -34.84 21.11
C LYS A 41 -2.47 -33.85 20.20
N LYS A 42 -2.04 -34.34 19.04
CA LYS A 42 -1.43 -33.53 17.97
C LYS A 42 -2.32 -32.36 17.53
N LYS A 43 -3.65 -32.53 17.57
CA LYS A 43 -4.62 -31.49 17.23
C LYS A 43 -4.53 -30.32 18.21
N ASP A 44 -4.43 -30.60 19.50
CA ASP A 44 -4.40 -29.59 20.56
C ASP A 44 -3.06 -28.83 20.54
N LEU A 45 -1.95 -29.54 20.29
CA LEU A 45 -0.65 -28.93 20.03
C LEU A 45 -0.67 -28.00 18.82
N LEU A 46 -1.33 -28.41 17.73
CA LEU A 46 -1.45 -27.59 16.53
C LEU A 46 -2.30 -26.35 16.80
N ALA A 47 -3.43 -26.49 17.50
CA ALA A 47 -4.26 -25.35 17.90
C ALA A 47 -3.46 -24.35 18.75
N SER A 48 -2.71 -24.83 19.74
CA SER A 48 -1.84 -23.97 20.57
C SER A 48 -0.77 -23.23 19.74
N TYR A 49 -0.18 -23.89 18.75
CA TYR A 49 0.74 -23.24 17.81
C TYR A 49 0.05 -22.17 16.97
N GLN A 50 -1.16 -22.44 16.47
CA GLN A 50 -1.96 -21.47 15.70
C GLN A 50 -2.35 -20.26 16.55
N THR A 51 -2.72 -20.46 17.82
CA THR A 51 -2.96 -19.36 18.78
C THR A 51 -1.71 -18.52 19.00
N ALA A 52 -0.54 -19.14 19.16
CA ALA A 52 0.72 -18.40 19.31
C ALA A 52 1.05 -17.56 18.06
N LEU A 53 0.79 -18.09 16.86
CA LEU A 53 0.94 -17.33 15.61
C LEU A 53 0.02 -16.11 15.58
N CYS A 54 -1.28 -16.29 15.88
CA CYS A 54 -2.26 -15.22 15.80
C CYS A 54 -2.07 -14.16 16.89
N SER A 55 -1.53 -14.54 18.06
CA SER A 55 -1.20 -13.59 19.13
C SER A 55 -0.09 -12.61 18.74
N GLU A 56 0.92 -13.04 17.97
CA GLU A 56 2.04 -12.18 17.58
C GLU A 56 1.83 -11.47 16.23
N LEU A 57 0.89 -11.97 15.42
CA LEU A 57 0.62 -11.49 14.08
C LEU A 57 0.29 -9.98 13.99
N PRO A 58 -0.56 -9.39 14.87
CA PRO A 58 -0.94 -7.97 14.75
C PRO A 58 0.26 -7.03 14.72
N ASN A 59 1.21 -7.23 15.64
CA ASN A 59 2.42 -6.42 15.74
C ASN A 59 3.43 -6.77 14.65
N ALA A 60 3.53 -8.04 14.25
CA ALA A 60 4.36 -8.46 13.14
C ALA A 60 3.91 -7.81 11.81
N LEU A 61 2.61 -7.74 11.56
CA LEU A 61 2.05 -7.04 10.38
C LEU A 61 2.37 -5.55 10.41
N TYR A 62 2.17 -4.90 11.56
CA TYR A 62 2.49 -3.48 11.71
C TYR A 62 3.99 -3.22 11.49
N PHE A 63 4.86 -4.08 12.03
CA PHE A 63 6.30 -4.06 11.80
C PHE A 63 6.65 -4.17 10.30
N LEU A 64 6.11 -5.17 9.61
CA LEU A 64 6.38 -5.44 8.20
C LEU A 64 5.98 -4.27 7.30
N VAL A 65 4.83 -3.66 7.57
CA VAL A 65 4.31 -2.55 6.75
C VAL A 65 5.06 -1.25 7.00
N ASN A 66 5.41 -0.94 8.24
CA ASN A 66 5.86 0.40 8.63
C ASN A 66 7.37 0.51 8.90
N TYR A 67 8.08 -0.59 9.15
CA TYR A 67 9.48 -0.54 9.59
C TYR A 67 10.41 -1.53 8.90
N ALA A 68 9.90 -2.57 8.25
CA ALA A 68 10.75 -3.59 7.63
C ALA A 68 11.53 -3.09 6.39
N HIS A 69 11.20 -1.93 5.84
CA HIS A 69 11.95 -1.29 4.76
C HIS A 69 13.28 -0.65 5.23
N ILE A 70 13.47 -0.53 6.55
CA ILE A 70 14.68 0.02 7.16
C ILE A 70 15.79 -1.05 7.07
N PRO A 71 16.98 -0.76 6.52
CA PRO A 71 18.02 -1.77 6.27
C PRO A 71 18.42 -2.62 7.49
N GLU A 72 18.49 -2.02 8.67
CA GLU A 72 18.83 -2.70 9.92
C GLU A 72 17.81 -3.78 10.32
N ASN A 73 16.59 -3.70 9.80
CA ASN A 73 15.50 -4.62 10.09
C ASN A 73 15.41 -5.79 9.09
N GLN A 74 16.25 -5.85 8.06
CA GLN A 74 16.14 -6.83 6.98
C GLN A 74 16.15 -8.28 7.48
N LYS A 75 17.07 -8.63 8.39
CA LYS A 75 17.14 -10.00 8.95
C LYS A 75 15.87 -10.40 9.71
N LEU A 76 15.21 -9.44 10.37
CA LEU A 76 13.95 -9.71 11.07
C LEU A 76 12.78 -9.81 10.09
N LYS A 77 12.77 -8.96 9.06
CA LYS A 77 11.82 -9.04 7.93
C LYS A 77 11.84 -10.45 7.33
N ASP A 78 13.02 -10.95 6.96
CA ASP A 78 13.16 -12.25 6.29
C ASP A 78 12.59 -13.39 7.15
N LYS A 79 12.90 -13.40 8.45
CA LYS A 79 12.34 -14.38 9.40
C LYS A 79 10.82 -14.32 9.51
N CYS A 80 10.24 -13.12 9.54
CA CYS A 80 8.78 -12.99 9.56
C CYS A 80 8.15 -13.54 8.28
N TYR A 81 8.77 -13.30 7.11
CA TYR A 81 8.32 -13.89 5.86
C TYR A 81 8.48 -15.42 5.85
N GLU A 82 9.57 -15.98 6.36
CA GLU A 82 9.72 -17.43 6.53
C GLU A 82 8.55 -18.03 7.33
N THR A 83 8.15 -17.40 8.44
CA THR A 83 7.00 -17.83 9.23
C THR A 83 5.68 -17.68 8.46
N LEU A 84 5.49 -16.60 7.70
CA LEU A 84 4.28 -16.39 6.89
C LEU A 84 4.13 -17.41 5.75
N PHE A 85 5.25 -17.84 5.16
CA PHE A 85 5.26 -18.87 4.12
C PHE A 85 5.08 -20.30 4.66
N ASP A 86 5.11 -20.50 5.98
CA ASP A 86 4.75 -21.79 6.57
C ASP A 86 3.27 -22.12 6.30
N LYS A 87 3.01 -23.33 5.81
CA LYS A 87 1.66 -23.79 5.41
C LYS A 87 0.63 -23.73 6.54
N HIS A 88 1.06 -23.76 7.80
CA HIS A 88 0.16 -23.69 8.94
C HIS A 88 -0.27 -22.25 9.24
N THR A 89 0.48 -21.23 8.80
CA THR A 89 0.22 -19.83 9.13
C THR A 89 -1.02 -19.30 8.42
N ILE A 90 -1.13 -19.45 7.10
CA ILE A 90 -2.33 -19.00 6.35
C ILE A 90 -3.59 -19.69 6.87
N LYS A 91 -3.47 -20.98 7.21
CA LYS A 91 -4.56 -21.75 7.82
C LYS A 91 -4.91 -21.20 9.21
N ALA A 92 -3.93 -20.93 10.07
CA ALA A 92 -4.15 -20.34 11.39
C ALA A 92 -4.94 -19.04 11.31
N ILE A 93 -4.53 -18.13 10.41
CA ILE A 93 -5.20 -16.83 10.23
C ILE A 93 -6.64 -17.03 9.76
N SER A 94 -6.86 -17.98 8.84
CA SER A 94 -8.19 -18.26 8.31
C SER A 94 -9.11 -18.85 9.39
N ASP A 95 -8.61 -19.84 10.14
CA ASP A 95 -9.34 -20.50 11.23
C ASP A 95 -9.69 -19.47 12.34
N GLU A 96 -8.75 -18.60 12.74
CA GLU A 96 -8.96 -17.54 13.74
C GLU A 96 -10.04 -16.52 13.30
N LEU A 97 -10.02 -16.11 12.02
CA LEU A 97 -11.06 -15.25 11.45
C LEU A 97 -12.42 -15.94 11.33
N ASP A 98 -12.48 -17.27 11.27
CA ASP A 98 -13.73 -18.04 11.29
C ASP A 98 -14.30 -18.11 12.71
N GLU A 99 -13.45 -18.27 13.72
CA GLU A 99 -13.87 -18.43 15.12
C GLU A 99 -14.24 -17.09 15.78
N PHE A 100 -13.41 -16.05 15.60
CA PHE A 100 -13.55 -14.79 16.32
C PHE A 100 -14.02 -13.62 15.44
N GLY A 101 -13.90 -13.76 14.12
CA GLY A 101 -14.37 -12.77 13.15
C GLY A 101 -13.46 -11.57 12.93
N ASP A 102 -12.38 -11.41 13.72
CA ASP A 102 -11.42 -10.32 13.60
C ASP A 102 -10.06 -10.69 14.18
N ILE A 103 -9.00 -10.01 13.72
CA ILE A 103 -7.64 -10.05 14.28
C ILE A 103 -7.11 -8.61 14.22
N ASP A 104 -6.50 -8.12 15.30
CA ASP A 104 -5.93 -6.77 15.30
C ASP A 104 -4.94 -6.56 14.15
N ASN A 105 -4.99 -5.40 13.50
CA ASN A 105 -4.18 -5.04 12.33
C ASN A 105 -4.29 -5.99 11.12
N ILE A 106 -5.29 -6.89 11.06
CA ILE A 106 -5.44 -7.83 9.93
C ILE A 106 -5.61 -7.13 8.58
N GLU A 107 -6.11 -5.89 8.58
CA GLU A 107 -6.25 -5.03 7.41
C GLU A 107 -4.91 -4.68 6.77
N LEU A 108 -3.78 -4.89 7.46
CA LEU A 108 -2.43 -4.77 6.91
C LEU A 108 -1.97 -6.03 6.17
N PHE A 109 -2.57 -7.19 6.42
CA PHE A 109 -2.20 -8.46 5.81
C PHE A 109 -2.26 -8.44 4.28
N PRO A 110 -3.24 -7.82 3.59
CA PRO A 110 -3.25 -7.71 2.13
C PRO A 110 -1.96 -7.14 1.54
N ILE A 111 -1.33 -6.19 2.24
CA ILE A 111 -0.05 -5.60 1.79
C ILE A 111 1.07 -6.65 1.84
N VAL A 112 1.16 -7.36 2.96
CA VAL A 112 2.20 -8.37 3.21
C VAL A 112 1.99 -9.58 2.31
N GLY A 113 0.75 -10.07 2.21
CA GLY A 113 0.38 -11.18 1.34
C GLY A 113 0.62 -10.85 -0.14
N TYR A 114 0.42 -9.60 -0.57
CA TYR A 114 0.76 -9.20 -1.93
C TYR A 114 2.27 -9.16 -2.18
N GLU A 115 3.08 -8.78 -1.18
CA GLU A 115 4.54 -8.92 -1.28
C GLU A 115 4.92 -10.41 -1.40
N MET A 116 4.29 -11.30 -0.63
CA MET A 116 4.51 -12.75 -0.73
C MET A 116 4.18 -13.28 -2.14
N ILE A 117 3.03 -12.90 -2.70
CA ILE A 117 2.64 -13.27 -4.07
C ILE A 117 3.72 -12.85 -5.06
N ARG A 118 4.18 -11.59 -5.00
CA ARG A 118 5.21 -11.07 -5.90
C ARG A 118 6.54 -11.81 -5.74
N GLN A 119 6.97 -12.11 -4.51
CA GLN A 119 8.18 -12.89 -4.26
C GLN A 119 8.07 -14.31 -4.84
N SER A 120 6.92 -14.96 -4.64
CA SER A 120 6.65 -16.29 -5.20
C SER A 120 6.60 -16.28 -6.73
N THR A 121 6.06 -15.23 -7.36
CA THR A 121 6.06 -15.06 -8.82
C THR A 121 7.47 -14.87 -9.36
N LEU A 122 8.28 -13.99 -8.75
CA LEU A 122 9.67 -13.76 -9.17
C LEU A 122 10.53 -15.03 -9.03
N ALA A 123 10.37 -15.76 -7.92
CA ALA A 123 11.06 -17.03 -7.72
C ALA A 123 10.63 -18.09 -8.74
N TYR A 124 9.34 -18.12 -9.11
CA TYR A 124 8.84 -18.97 -10.19
C TYR A 124 9.44 -18.58 -11.54
N GLU A 125 9.44 -17.30 -11.92
CA GLU A 125 10.02 -16.83 -13.18
C GLU A 125 11.51 -17.15 -13.29
N ALA A 126 12.26 -17.06 -12.18
CA ALA A 126 13.65 -17.48 -12.14
C ALA A 126 13.80 -18.99 -12.38
N ARG A 127 13.02 -19.82 -11.69
CA ARG A 127 13.02 -21.28 -11.91
C ARG A 127 12.61 -21.64 -13.34
N LYS A 128 11.62 -20.95 -13.93
CA LYS A 128 11.14 -21.22 -15.29
C LYS A 128 12.19 -20.92 -16.37
N LYS A 129 13.13 -20.00 -16.10
CA LYS A 129 14.28 -19.75 -16.98
C LYS A 129 15.31 -20.89 -16.96
N GLU A 130 15.44 -21.57 -15.82
CA GLU A 130 16.36 -22.70 -15.64
C GLU A 130 15.72 -24.03 -16.05
N ASP A 131 14.43 -24.18 -15.76
CA ASP A 131 13.60 -25.35 -16.04
C ASP A 131 12.27 -24.91 -16.68
N PRO A 132 12.14 -25.01 -18.02
CA PRO A 132 10.92 -24.69 -18.74
C PRO A 132 9.69 -25.49 -18.31
N GLU A 133 9.83 -26.60 -17.58
CA GLU A 133 8.73 -27.41 -17.05
C GLU A 133 8.40 -27.08 -15.59
N ALA A 134 9.08 -26.11 -14.98
CA ALA A 134 8.78 -25.69 -13.62
C ALA A 134 7.31 -25.26 -13.48
N GLU A 135 6.67 -25.72 -12.41
CA GLU A 135 5.29 -25.36 -12.07
C GLU A 135 5.23 -24.13 -11.15
N PRO A 136 4.21 -23.26 -11.29
CA PRO A 136 4.01 -22.14 -10.39
C PRO A 136 3.70 -22.59 -8.97
N ASN A 137 4.04 -21.74 -8.00
CA ASN A 137 3.68 -21.98 -6.61
C ASN A 137 2.14 -21.87 -6.45
N ASP A 138 1.53 -22.81 -5.71
CA ASP A 138 0.11 -22.70 -5.36
C ASP A 138 -0.09 -21.62 -4.29
N LEU A 139 -0.77 -20.54 -4.68
CA LEU A 139 -1.05 -19.38 -3.83
C LEU A 139 -2.55 -19.24 -3.54
N THR A 140 -3.36 -20.25 -3.85
CA THR A 140 -4.84 -20.18 -3.76
C THR A 140 -5.30 -19.76 -2.37
N ASN A 141 -4.82 -20.43 -1.32
CA ASN A 141 -5.21 -20.14 0.06
C ASN A 141 -4.82 -18.72 0.49
N LEU A 142 -3.68 -18.21 0.02
CA LEU A 142 -3.22 -16.86 0.32
C LEU A 142 -4.12 -15.82 -0.39
N ILE A 143 -4.42 -16.03 -1.66
CA ILE A 143 -5.29 -15.16 -2.45
C ILE A 143 -6.70 -15.13 -1.85
N ASP A 144 -7.23 -16.29 -1.44
CA ASP A 144 -8.56 -16.39 -0.84
C ASP A 144 -8.63 -15.68 0.52
N LEU A 145 -7.59 -15.80 1.35
CA LEU A 145 -7.49 -15.05 2.60
C LEU A 145 -7.47 -13.53 2.35
N ILE A 146 -6.68 -13.06 1.39
CA ILE A 146 -6.64 -11.63 1.02
C ILE A 146 -8.02 -11.17 0.54
N LYS A 147 -8.69 -11.94 -0.33
CA LYS A 147 -10.05 -11.63 -0.80
C LYS A 147 -11.06 -11.61 0.34
N ARG A 148 -10.93 -12.51 1.31
CA ARG A 148 -11.77 -12.55 2.52
C ARG A 148 -11.61 -11.29 3.34
N ILE A 149 -10.39 -10.86 3.60
CA ILE A 149 -10.09 -9.63 4.36
C ILE A 149 -10.62 -8.40 3.62
N ASN A 150 -10.35 -8.28 2.32
CA ASN A 150 -10.79 -7.14 1.49
C ASN A 150 -12.23 -7.25 0.95
N LYS A 151 -13.03 -8.22 1.41
CA LYS A 151 -14.32 -8.61 0.82
C LYS A 151 -15.28 -7.44 0.60
N LYS A 152 -15.40 -6.54 1.57
CA LYS A 152 -16.31 -5.37 1.47
C LYS A 152 -15.87 -4.42 0.35
N LYS A 153 -14.57 -4.11 0.27
CA LYS A 153 -14.01 -3.18 -0.71
C LYS A 153 -14.03 -3.77 -2.12
N LEU A 154 -13.66 -5.05 -2.27
CA LEU A 154 -13.75 -5.77 -3.55
C LEU A 154 -15.19 -5.82 -4.08
N LYS A 155 -16.17 -6.11 -3.21
CA LYS A 155 -17.59 -6.07 -3.60
C LYS A 155 -18.03 -4.68 -4.08
N LYS A 156 -17.55 -3.61 -3.42
CA LYS A 156 -17.85 -2.23 -3.84
C LYS A 156 -17.23 -1.90 -5.19
N MET A 157 -15.98 -2.31 -5.43
CA MET A 157 -15.30 -2.11 -6.71
C MET A 157 -15.97 -2.87 -7.85
N LYS A 158 -16.38 -4.12 -7.60
CA LYS A 158 -17.12 -4.93 -8.58
C LYS A 158 -18.47 -4.31 -8.97
N LYS A 159 -19.20 -3.76 -7.99
CA LYS A 159 -20.47 -3.03 -8.25
C LYS A 159 -20.27 -1.79 -9.13
N GLU A 160 -19.08 -1.21 -9.07
CA GLU A 160 -18.69 -0.02 -9.82
C GLU A 160 -18.01 -0.39 -11.15
N GLU A 161 -18.04 -1.67 -11.53
CA GLU A 161 -17.50 -2.22 -12.79
C GLU A 161 -15.97 -2.06 -12.94
N ILE A 162 -15.26 -2.03 -11.81
CA ILE A 162 -13.80 -2.08 -11.80
C ILE A 162 -13.36 -3.53 -12.00
N ASP A 163 -12.42 -3.75 -12.93
CA ASP A 163 -11.83 -5.06 -13.21
C ASP A 163 -11.31 -5.76 -11.94
N ASP A 164 -11.60 -7.05 -11.80
CA ASP A 164 -11.32 -7.82 -10.57
C ASP A 164 -9.82 -7.85 -10.20
N ALA A 165 -8.93 -7.88 -11.19
CA ALA A 165 -7.48 -7.87 -10.94
C ALA A 165 -6.95 -6.47 -10.60
N VAL A 166 -7.51 -5.41 -11.21
CA VAL A 166 -7.26 -4.02 -10.78
C VAL A 166 -7.74 -3.82 -9.34
N ALA A 167 -8.94 -4.30 -9.02
CA ALA A 167 -9.53 -4.20 -7.70
C ALA A 167 -8.68 -4.97 -6.66
N PHE A 168 -8.28 -6.20 -6.98
CA PHE A 168 -7.43 -7.00 -6.10
C PHE A 168 -6.10 -6.30 -5.79
N ASP A 169 -5.32 -5.93 -6.82
CA ASP A 169 -3.99 -5.36 -6.60
C ASP A 169 -4.04 -4.00 -5.91
N THR A 170 -4.99 -3.15 -6.26
CA THR A 170 -5.11 -1.81 -5.65
C THR A 170 -5.53 -1.88 -4.19
N THR A 171 -6.41 -2.83 -3.82
CA THR A 171 -6.80 -3.06 -2.42
C THR A 171 -5.72 -3.78 -1.60
N CYS A 172 -4.81 -4.50 -2.25
CA CYS A 172 -3.60 -5.00 -1.61
C CYS A 172 -2.60 -3.89 -1.27
N ILE A 173 -2.48 -2.86 -2.13
CA ILE A 173 -1.57 -1.73 -1.90
C ILE A 173 -2.14 -0.77 -0.85
N LEU A 174 -3.45 -0.51 -0.93
CA LEU A 174 -4.15 0.43 -0.07
C LEU A 174 -5.46 -0.18 0.47
N PRO A 175 -5.36 -1.06 1.48
CA PRO A 175 -6.51 -1.76 2.05
C PRO A 175 -7.49 -0.82 2.76
N TYR A 176 -7.02 0.29 3.33
CA TYR A 176 -7.84 1.34 3.96
C TYR A 176 -7.20 2.73 3.78
N ALA A 177 -8.01 3.79 3.88
CA ALA A 177 -7.64 5.15 3.48
C ALA A 177 -6.66 5.81 4.46
N GLU A 178 -6.84 5.55 5.75
CA GLU A 178 -6.08 6.11 6.86
C GLU A 178 -4.60 5.72 6.81
N LEU A 179 -4.23 4.70 6.04
CA LEU A 179 -2.84 4.36 5.77
C LEU A 179 -2.06 5.52 5.12
N LEU A 180 -2.76 6.45 4.46
CA LEU A 180 -2.15 7.67 3.91
C LEU A 180 -1.82 8.74 4.96
N ASN A 181 -2.23 8.54 6.22
CA ASN A 181 -1.77 9.35 7.35
C ASN A 181 -0.41 8.88 7.89
N GLU A 182 0.00 7.67 7.53
CA GLU A 182 1.25 7.08 7.99
C GLU A 182 2.48 7.58 7.22
N LYS A 183 3.66 7.35 7.80
CA LYS A 183 4.96 7.70 7.20
C LYS A 183 5.18 7.05 5.83
N SER A 184 4.51 5.94 5.55
CA SER A 184 4.61 5.20 4.28
C SER A 184 3.71 5.73 3.16
N SER A 185 2.90 6.76 3.39
CA SER A 185 1.90 7.30 2.44
C SER A 185 2.42 7.53 1.02
N MET A 186 3.53 8.26 0.86
CA MET A 186 4.10 8.55 -0.47
C MET A 186 4.60 7.27 -1.18
N TYR A 187 5.12 6.30 -0.42
CA TYR A 187 5.50 5.01 -0.97
C TYR A 187 4.26 4.21 -1.42
N ARG A 188 3.17 4.23 -0.63
CA ARG A 188 1.90 3.58 -1.00
C ARG A 188 1.31 4.18 -2.27
N LEU A 189 1.30 5.51 -2.39
CA LEU A 189 0.85 6.20 -3.59
C LEU A 189 1.73 5.88 -4.81
N LYS A 190 3.06 5.82 -4.62
CA LYS A 190 3.97 5.36 -5.67
C LYS A 190 3.63 3.96 -6.16
N MET A 191 3.45 3.01 -5.24
CA MET A 191 3.10 1.64 -5.58
C MET A 191 1.75 1.55 -6.28
N LEU A 192 0.75 2.30 -5.80
CA LEU A 192 -0.58 2.37 -6.39
C LEU A 192 -0.50 2.83 -7.85
N PHE A 193 0.13 3.97 -8.10
CA PHE A 193 0.27 4.52 -9.46
C PHE A 193 1.04 3.57 -10.37
N THR A 194 2.12 2.94 -9.89
CA THR A 194 2.86 1.93 -10.65
C THR A 194 1.96 0.77 -11.08
N VAL A 195 1.16 0.22 -10.18
CA VAL A 195 0.24 -0.89 -10.50
C VAL A 195 -0.88 -0.44 -11.45
N LEU A 196 -1.40 0.78 -11.30
CA LEU A 196 -2.39 1.32 -12.23
C LEU A 196 -1.83 1.46 -13.64
N TYR A 197 -0.60 1.97 -13.80
CA TYR A 197 0.03 2.04 -15.12
C TYR A 197 0.31 0.65 -15.70
N GLU A 198 0.62 -0.34 -14.87
CA GLU A 198 0.82 -1.72 -15.35
C GLU A 198 -0.49 -2.31 -15.89
N HIS A 199 -1.59 -2.22 -15.13
CA HIS A 199 -2.90 -2.69 -15.59
C HIS A 199 -3.43 -1.89 -16.78
N ALA A 200 -3.14 -0.59 -16.85
CA ALA A 200 -3.54 0.26 -17.96
C ALA A 200 -2.94 -0.15 -19.31
N LYS A 201 -1.92 -1.02 -19.34
CA LYS A 201 -1.41 -1.58 -20.59
C LYS A 201 -2.49 -2.33 -21.37
N THR A 202 -3.40 -3.01 -20.67
CA THR A 202 -4.40 -3.92 -21.27
C THR A 202 -5.82 -3.65 -20.81
N LYS A 203 -6.03 -2.82 -19.77
CA LYS A 203 -7.33 -2.57 -19.16
C LYS A 203 -7.64 -1.08 -19.14
N LYS A 204 -8.92 -0.75 -19.33
CA LYS A 204 -9.41 0.60 -19.07
C LYS A 204 -9.56 0.81 -17.56
N ILE A 205 -9.03 1.92 -17.06
CA ILE A 205 -9.12 2.28 -15.65
C ILE A 205 -9.87 3.61 -15.54
N ASP A 206 -10.95 3.64 -14.76
CA ASP A 206 -11.61 4.88 -14.34
C ASP A 206 -10.95 5.37 -13.05
N PHE A 207 -10.02 6.31 -13.20
CA PHE A 207 -9.21 6.78 -12.09
C PHE A 207 -10.05 7.47 -11.00
N ALA A 208 -10.97 8.36 -11.39
CA ALA A 208 -11.77 9.14 -10.44
C ALA A 208 -12.66 8.23 -9.58
N LYS A 209 -13.33 7.27 -10.22
CA LYS A 209 -14.17 6.27 -9.54
C LYS A 209 -13.34 5.39 -8.60
N LEU A 210 -12.17 4.93 -9.05
CA LEU A 210 -11.27 4.12 -8.23
C LEU A 210 -10.80 4.88 -6.98
N MET A 211 -10.31 6.12 -7.14
CA MET A 211 -9.81 6.93 -6.02
C MET A 211 -10.92 7.24 -5.00
N LYS A 212 -12.15 7.50 -5.46
CA LYS A 212 -13.32 7.68 -4.58
C LYS A 212 -13.57 6.46 -3.68
N ILE A 213 -13.35 5.25 -4.19
CA ILE A 213 -13.57 4.01 -3.44
C ILE A 213 -12.37 3.67 -2.54
N LEU A 214 -11.14 3.88 -3.03
CA LEU A 214 -9.92 3.50 -2.33
C LEU A 214 -9.60 4.41 -1.14
N ILE A 215 -9.62 5.72 -1.37
CA ILE A 215 -9.11 6.72 -0.41
C ILE A 215 -10.20 7.67 0.09
N GLY A 216 -11.27 7.89 -0.68
CA GLY A 216 -12.30 8.87 -0.34
C GLY A 216 -11.80 10.32 -0.41
N LYS A 217 -12.75 11.27 -0.38
CA LYS A 217 -12.47 12.70 -0.57
C LYS A 217 -11.50 13.27 0.48
N ASP A 218 -11.60 12.80 1.72
CA ASP A 218 -10.80 13.27 2.87
C ASP A 218 -9.29 13.03 2.70
N GLN A 219 -8.89 12.19 1.74
CA GLN A 219 -7.50 11.86 1.45
C GLN A 219 -7.06 12.32 0.06
N TYR A 220 -7.92 12.99 -0.71
CA TYR A 220 -7.60 13.45 -2.06
C TYR A 220 -6.38 14.38 -2.08
N GLN A 221 -6.20 15.24 -1.06
CA GLN A 221 -5.03 16.11 -0.98
C GLN A 221 -3.71 15.34 -1.01
N LYS A 222 -3.66 14.11 -0.47
CA LYS A 222 -2.45 13.27 -0.48
C LYS A 222 -2.16 12.74 -1.89
N ALA A 223 -3.19 12.25 -2.57
CA ALA A 223 -3.07 11.75 -3.94
C ALA A 223 -2.70 12.87 -4.92
N ILE A 224 -3.33 14.04 -4.79
CA ILE A 224 -3.01 15.25 -5.58
C ILE A 224 -1.57 15.69 -5.34
N ALA A 225 -1.14 15.81 -4.07
CA ALA A 225 0.23 16.19 -3.75
C ALA A 225 1.26 15.22 -4.34
N TYR A 226 0.94 13.93 -4.45
CA TYR A 226 1.78 12.95 -5.13
C TYR A 226 1.75 13.13 -6.65
N SER A 227 0.56 13.24 -7.25
CA SER A 227 0.41 13.27 -8.73
C SER A 227 1.06 14.51 -9.36
N ILE A 228 0.96 15.69 -8.74
CA ILE A 228 1.63 16.91 -9.24
C ILE A 228 3.16 16.82 -9.19
N LEU A 229 3.70 16.01 -8.26
CA LEU A 229 5.14 15.77 -8.12
C LEU A 229 5.66 14.63 -9.00
N GLU A 230 4.78 13.91 -9.69
CA GLU A 230 5.20 12.84 -10.57
C GLU A 230 5.99 13.41 -11.76
N ARG A 231 7.04 12.70 -12.18
CA ARG A 231 7.91 13.11 -13.29
C ARG A 231 7.32 12.71 -14.65
N LYS A 232 7.56 13.54 -15.67
CA LYS A 232 7.10 13.33 -17.05
C LYS A 232 7.88 12.23 -17.77
N ASP A 233 9.09 11.92 -17.34
CA ASP A 233 9.94 10.86 -17.91
C ASP A 233 9.24 9.50 -18.01
N LYS A 234 8.35 9.18 -17.06
CA LYS A 234 7.48 7.99 -17.12
C LYS A 234 6.64 7.89 -18.39
N TYR A 235 6.18 9.03 -18.93
CA TYR A 235 5.30 9.11 -20.09
C TYR A 235 5.95 8.61 -21.38
N VAL A 236 7.28 8.72 -21.50
CA VAL A 236 8.02 8.42 -22.74
C VAL A 236 7.81 6.96 -23.19
N ASN A 237 7.70 6.04 -22.24
CA ASN A 237 7.58 4.60 -22.51
C ASN A 237 6.14 4.08 -22.44
N PHE A 238 5.15 4.97 -22.36
CA PHE A 238 3.74 4.57 -22.25
C PHE A 238 3.13 4.24 -23.61
N ASN A 239 2.34 3.16 -23.65
CA ASN A 239 1.41 2.92 -24.75
C ASN A 239 0.20 3.87 -24.66
N ASP A 240 -0.65 3.88 -25.67
CA ASP A 240 -1.76 4.84 -25.75
C ASP A 240 -2.76 4.70 -24.60
N SER A 241 -3.06 3.48 -24.16
CA SER A 241 -3.92 3.23 -23.00
C SER A 241 -3.33 3.74 -21.68
N GLN A 242 -2.02 3.64 -21.50
CA GLN A 242 -1.32 4.20 -20.34
C GLN A 242 -1.27 5.73 -20.39
N LYS A 243 -1.09 6.32 -21.58
CA LYS A 243 -1.16 7.79 -21.78
C LYS A 243 -2.56 8.33 -21.50
N GLU A 244 -3.59 7.58 -21.87
CA GLU A 244 -4.99 7.90 -21.55
C GLU A 244 -5.21 7.95 -20.03
N LEU A 245 -4.78 6.92 -19.30
CA LEU A 245 -4.82 6.97 -17.83
C LEU A 245 -3.99 8.13 -17.27
N PHE A 246 -2.80 8.38 -17.83
CA PHE A 246 -1.97 9.50 -17.42
C PHE A 246 -2.74 10.82 -17.59
N ASN A 247 -3.39 11.06 -18.72
CA ASN A 247 -4.18 12.27 -18.92
C ASN A 247 -5.39 12.34 -17.97
N GLN A 248 -6.10 11.23 -17.74
CA GLN A 248 -7.21 11.19 -16.77
C GLN A 248 -6.76 11.56 -15.35
N VAL A 249 -5.59 11.06 -14.91
CA VAL A 249 -5.00 11.44 -13.61
C VAL A 249 -4.71 12.94 -13.56
N THR A 250 -4.19 13.52 -14.63
CA THR A 250 -3.90 14.96 -14.72
C THR A 250 -5.18 15.79 -14.61
N VAL A 251 -6.21 15.47 -15.41
CA VAL A 251 -7.51 16.16 -15.39
C VAL A 251 -8.16 16.03 -14.02
N TRP A 252 -8.22 14.82 -13.46
CA TRP A 252 -8.76 14.60 -12.11
C TRP A 252 -8.01 15.42 -11.06
N THR A 253 -6.68 15.48 -11.14
CA THR A 253 -5.83 16.19 -10.17
C THR A 253 -6.18 17.67 -10.14
N PHE A 254 -6.21 18.34 -11.29
CA PHE A 254 -6.42 19.79 -11.33
C PHE A 254 -7.88 20.19 -11.11
N ASN A 255 -8.84 19.43 -11.66
CA ASN A 255 -10.25 19.68 -11.39
C ASN A 255 -10.55 19.52 -9.89
N THR A 256 -10.03 18.45 -9.28
CA THR A 256 -10.26 18.20 -7.86
C THR A 256 -9.53 19.23 -6.99
N LEU A 257 -8.32 19.66 -7.37
CA LEU A 257 -7.58 20.70 -6.66
C LEU A 257 -8.30 22.05 -6.72
N GLU A 258 -8.81 22.44 -7.88
CA GLU A 258 -9.53 23.70 -8.10
C GLU A 258 -10.82 23.81 -7.27
N GLU A 259 -11.47 22.68 -7.01
CA GLU A 259 -12.66 22.57 -6.15
C GLU A 259 -12.36 22.60 -4.64
N MET A 260 -11.09 22.58 -4.22
CA MET A 260 -10.71 22.61 -2.80
C MET A 260 -10.72 24.03 -2.22
N ASP A 261 -10.77 24.11 -0.89
CA ASP A 261 -10.59 25.37 -0.17
C ASP A 261 -9.24 26.01 -0.52
N ILE A 262 -9.24 27.35 -0.67
CA ILE A 262 -8.06 28.13 -1.06
C ILE A 262 -6.84 27.84 -0.18
N ASP A 263 -7.03 27.65 1.13
CA ASP A 263 -5.94 27.35 2.05
C ASP A 263 -5.34 25.95 1.81
N MET A 264 -6.17 24.98 1.41
CA MET A 264 -5.72 23.64 1.04
C MET A 264 -4.95 23.68 -0.29
N ILE A 265 -5.46 24.42 -1.28
CA ILE A 265 -4.76 24.65 -2.56
C ILE A 265 -3.39 25.27 -2.28
N TYR A 266 -3.34 26.32 -1.45
CA TYR A 266 -2.12 26.98 -1.02
C TYR A 266 -1.14 26.01 -0.36
N ALA A 267 -1.60 25.18 0.58
CA ALA A 267 -0.75 24.20 1.25
C ALA A 267 -0.14 23.18 0.27
N ILE A 268 -0.93 22.70 -0.70
CA ILE A 268 -0.49 21.73 -1.70
C ILE A 268 0.54 22.37 -2.67
N ILE A 269 0.23 23.53 -3.25
CA ILE A 269 1.11 24.20 -4.23
C ILE A 269 2.39 24.71 -3.54
N SER A 270 2.29 25.26 -2.32
CA SER A 270 3.46 25.63 -1.54
C SER A 270 4.38 24.43 -1.30
N ARG A 271 3.82 23.28 -0.90
CA ARG A 271 4.60 22.05 -0.70
C ARG A 271 5.24 21.57 -2.00
N PHE A 272 4.54 21.67 -3.12
CA PHE A 272 5.08 21.33 -4.44
C PHE A 272 6.33 22.17 -4.76
N VAL A 273 6.25 23.49 -4.58
CA VAL A 273 7.40 24.41 -4.74
C VAL A 273 8.55 24.01 -3.80
N ASP A 274 8.27 23.80 -2.51
CA ASP A 274 9.29 23.49 -1.51
C ASP A 274 10.01 22.16 -1.81
N VAL A 275 9.29 21.17 -2.35
CA VAL A 275 9.89 19.90 -2.80
C VAL A 275 10.73 20.09 -4.06
N ARG A 276 10.23 20.81 -5.07
CA ARG A 276 11.00 21.06 -6.30
C ARG A 276 12.27 21.86 -6.03
N LYS A 277 12.21 22.85 -5.14
CA LYS A 277 13.38 23.61 -4.70
C LYS A 277 14.44 22.71 -4.08
N ARG A 278 14.04 21.82 -3.17
CA ARG A 278 14.93 20.82 -2.55
C ARG A 278 15.52 19.86 -3.58
N ASP A 279 14.71 19.40 -4.53
CA ASP A 279 15.18 18.53 -5.61
C ASP A 279 16.22 19.25 -6.49
N LYS A 280 16.01 20.55 -6.77
CA LYS A 280 16.94 21.39 -7.54
C LYS A 280 18.27 21.56 -6.80
N GLU A 281 18.23 21.86 -5.52
CA GLU A 281 19.41 21.96 -4.64
C GLU A 281 20.22 20.64 -4.62
N GLN A 282 19.57 19.50 -4.84
CA GLN A 282 20.21 18.17 -4.93
C GLN A 282 20.58 17.75 -6.35
N GLY A 283 20.36 18.59 -7.37
CA GLY A 283 20.59 18.23 -8.78
C GLY A 283 19.65 17.14 -9.31
N LYS A 284 18.46 17.00 -8.71
CA LYS A 284 17.47 15.95 -9.01
C LYS A 284 16.14 16.48 -9.55
N ASP A 285 15.98 17.79 -9.72
CA ASP A 285 14.78 18.36 -10.31
C ASP A 285 14.70 18.05 -11.81
N SER A 286 13.53 17.67 -12.28
CA SER A 286 13.26 17.38 -13.68
C SER A 286 11.84 17.79 -14.07
N ALA A 287 11.48 17.66 -15.35
CA ALA A 287 10.12 17.99 -15.79
C ALA A 287 9.08 17.14 -15.03
N ARG A 288 8.15 17.81 -14.35
CA ARG A 288 6.97 17.17 -13.74
C ARG A 288 5.93 16.86 -14.80
N ARG A 289 5.02 15.96 -14.47
CA ARG A 289 3.90 15.49 -15.30
C ARG A 289 3.16 16.64 -15.97
N TYR A 290 3.00 17.74 -15.24
CA TYR A 290 2.35 18.94 -15.70
C TYR A 290 3.12 20.17 -15.21
N PHE A 291 3.14 21.21 -16.04
CA PHE A 291 3.64 22.53 -15.68
C PHE A 291 2.45 23.37 -15.21
N ILE A 292 2.28 23.50 -13.90
CA ILE A 292 1.11 24.13 -13.26
C ILE A 292 0.93 25.57 -13.78
N GLY A 293 2.02 26.27 -14.11
CA GLY A 293 1.99 27.58 -14.74
C GLY A 293 1.33 27.66 -16.12
N THR A 294 1.06 26.52 -16.79
CA THR A 294 0.37 26.46 -18.08
C THR A 294 -1.13 26.15 -17.98
N LEU A 295 -1.67 26.00 -16.76
CA LEU A 295 -3.10 25.86 -16.58
C LEU A 295 -3.83 27.10 -17.11
N PRO A 296 -4.92 26.97 -17.89
CA PRO A 296 -5.74 28.11 -18.29
C PRO A 296 -6.38 28.78 -17.07
N GLU A 297 -6.19 30.09 -16.90
CA GLU A 297 -6.79 30.83 -15.78
C GLU A 297 -8.33 30.83 -15.83
N THR A 298 -8.90 30.75 -17.03
CA THR A 298 -10.35 30.62 -17.22
C THR A 298 -10.92 29.37 -16.57
N ASP A 299 -10.14 28.29 -16.54
CA ASP A 299 -10.59 26.97 -16.10
C ASP A 299 -10.16 26.69 -14.66
N TYR A 300 -9.07 27.32 -14.20
CA TYR A 300 -8.46 27.09 -12.88
C TYR A 300 -8.17 28.39 -12.09
N PRO A 301 -9.16 29.28 -11.88
CA PRO A 301 -8.95 30.59 -11.27
C PRO A 301 -8.45 30.55 -9.82
N ASN A 302 -8.86 29.57 -9.01
CA ASN A 302 -8.43 29.44 -7.61
C ASN A 302 -6.96 29.02 -7.52
N ILE A 303 -6.52 28.10 -8.37
CA ILE A 303 -5.11 27.72 -8.50
C ILE A 303 -4.26 28.94 -8.88
N HIS A 304 -4.69 29.73 -9.88
CA HIS A 304 -3.99 30.97 -10.28
C HIS A 304 -3.92 32.01 -9.16
N LYS A 305 -5.02 32.22 -8.45
CA LYS A 305 -5.06 33.11 -7.27
C LYS A 305 -4.02 32.71 -6.23
N VAL A 306 -3.90 31.41 -5.95
CA VAL A 306 -2.89 30.87 -5.01
C VAL A 306 -1.47 31.04 -5.55
N MET A 307 -1.24 30.74 -6.82
CA MET A 307 0.08 30.91 -7.45
C MET A 307 0.55 32.36 -7.37
N ASN A 308 -0.32 33.33 -7.66
CA ASN A 308 0.01 34.75 -7.60
C ASN A 308 0.33 35.19 -6.15
N LYS A 309 -0.46 34.73 -5.16
CA LYS A 309 -0.15 34.94 -3.75
C LYS A 309 1.22 34.34 -3.35
N LEU A 310 1.57 33.17 -3.88
CA LEU A 310 2.88 32.56 -3.62
C LEU A 310 4.04 33.35 -4.23
N LYS A 311 3.89 33.90 -5.44
CA LYS A 311 4.92 34.76 -6.07
C LYS A 311 5.23 35.99 -5.21
N GLU A 312 4.20 36.58 -4.63
CA GLU A 312 4.34 37.74 -3.73
C GLU A 312 5.05 37.37 -2.42
N GLN A 313 4.81 36.17 -1.89
CA GLN A 313 5.29 35.76 -0.57
C GLN A 313 6.62 34.98 -0.59
N LYS A 314 6.93 34.31 -1.70
CA LYS A 314 8.12 33.47 -1.90
C LYS A 314 8.83 33.86 -3.21
N PRO A 315 9.63 34.94 -3.22
CA PRO A 315 10.35 35.38 -4.41
C PRO A 315 11.16 34.24 -5.05
N GLY A 316 11.05 34.07 -6.37
CA GLY A 316 11.72 33.02 -7.13
C GLY A 316 10.97 31.69 -7.17
N CYS A 317 9.78 31.57 -6.56
CA CYS A 317 9.00 30.33 -6.64
C CYS A 317 8.45 30.06 -8.04
N GLU A 318 8.33 31.09 -8.88
CA GLU A 318 7.79 31.03 -10.24
C GLU A 318 8.56 30.09 -11.16
N GLU A 319 9.85 29.84 -10.91
CA GLU A 319 10.63 28.87 -11.66
C GLU A 319 10.16 27.43 -11.47
N PHE A 320 9.43 27.17 -10.37
CA PHE A 320 8.95 25.85 -9.99
C PHE A 320 7.50 25.60 -10.35
N PHE A 321 6.78 26.59 -10.89
CA PHE A 321 5.44 26.35 -11.39
C PHE A 321 5.43 25.49 -12.65
#